data_AF-A0A554L2T3-F1
#
_entry.id   AF-A0A554L2T3-F1
#
_cell.length_a   1.000
_cell.length_b   1.000
_cell.length_c   1.000
_cell.angle_alpha   90.00
_cell.angle_beta   90.00
_cell.angle_gamma   90.00
#
_symmetry.space_group_name_H-M   'P 1'
#
loop_
_entity.id
_entity.type
_entity.pdbx_description
1 polymer ?
#
loop_
_entity_poly.entity_id
_entity_poly.type
_entity_poly.pdbx_seq_one_letter_code
_entity_poly.pdbx_strand_id
1 'polypeptide(L)'
;MNVIKKVDKFNFQKLKMDATSEDPAVRKNIFIEYFERFEEFPSYLFDNSQGIDKLLFDTIQDLTNDSKTSDNMQKGITILMSRLSSPR
;
A
#
# COMPACT_ATOMS: atom_id res chain seq x y z
N MET A 1 -18.48 12.51 27.95
CA MET A 1 -17.06 12.12 27.95
C MET A 1 -16.68 11.77 26.52
N ASN A 2 -16.04 12.69 25.79
CA ASN A 2 -15.49 12.36 24.46
C ASN A 2 -14.17 11.62 24.69
N VAL A 3 -14.20 10.29 24.59
CA VAL A 3 -12.99 9.48 24.53
C VAL A 3 -12.38 9.73 23.16
N ILE A 4 -11.46 10.68 23.08
CA ILE A 4 -10.59 10.83 21.91
C ILE A 4 -9.75 9.55 21.88
N LYS A 5 -10.12 8.57 21.05
CA LYS A 5 -9.26 7.43 20.73
C LYS A 5 -7.94 8.02 20.23
N LYS A 6 -6.86 7.89 21.01
CA LYS A 6 -5.51 8.05 20.48
C LYS A 6 -5.38 7.00 19.39
N VAL A 7 -5.51 7.41 18.14
CA VAL A 7 -5.15 6.55 17.00
C VAL A 7 -3.63 6.39 17.12
N ASP A 8 -3.17 5.22 17.54
CA ASP A 8 -1.74 4.92 17.68
C ASP A 8 -0.99 5.37 16.43
N LYS A 9 0.18 6.01 16.55
CA LYS A 9 0.90 6.54 15.38
C LYS A 9 1.25 5.41 14.41
N PHE A 10 1.03 5.64 13.12
CA PHE A 10 1.39 4.66 12.10
C PHE A 10 2.91 4.49 12.07
N ASN A 11 3.40 3.25 12.03
CA ASN A 11 4.83 2.98 12.03
C ASN A 11 5.39 3.01 10.60
N PHE A 12 5.78 4.19 10.13
CA PHE A 12 6.36 4.38 8.79
C PHE A 12 7.71 3.67 8.60
N GLN A 13 8.47 3.41 9.66
CA GLN A 13 9.70 2.62 9.56
C GLN A 13 9.37 1.15 9.27
N LYS A 14 8.38 0.60 9.97
CA LYS A 14 7.85 -0.74 9.71
C LYS A 14 7.31 -0.85 8.29
N LEU A 15 6.57 0.14 7.81
CA LEU A 15 6.12 0.16 6.41
C LEU A 15 7.27 0.04 5.41
N LYS A 16 8.34 0.84 5.57
CA LYS A 16 9.48 0.77 4.66
C LYS A 16 10.18 -0.59 4.67
N MET A 17 10.28 -1.23 5.84
CA MET A 17 10.91 -2.54 6.00
C MET A 17 10.03 -3.67 5.44
N ASP A 18 8.76 -3.67 5.81
CA ASP A 18 7.84 -4.76 5.51
C ASP A 18 7.32 -4.71 4.07
N ALA A 19 7.27 -3.53 3.44
CA ALA A 19 6.80 -3.38 2.06
C ALA A 19 7.67 -4.14 1.04
N THR A 20 8.93 -4.43 1.38
CA THR A 20 9.86 -5.24 0.55
C THR A 20 10.28 -6.52 1.27
N SER A 21 9.47 -7.02 2.22
CA SER A 21 9.71 -8.32 2.85
C SER A 21 9.64 -9.44 1.81
N GLU A 22 10.41 -10.51 1.98
CA GLU A 22 10.31 -11.70 1.12
C GLU A 22 8.97 -12.42 1.31
N ASP A 23 8.34 -12.30 2.49
CA ASP A 23 7.03 -12.89 2.78
C ASP A 23 5.89 -12.04 2.17
N PRO A 24 5.13 -12.57 1.19
CA PRO A 24 4.00 -11.86 0.59
C PRO A 24 2.90 -11.49 1.58
N ALA A 25 2.66 -12.30 2.60
CA ALA A 25 1.64 -12.02 3.60
C ALA A 25 2.01 -10.78 4.43
N VAL A 26 3.30 -10.64 4.79
CA VAL A 26 3.81 -9.45 5.48
C VAL A 26 3.65 -8.21 4.62
N ARG A 27 4.01 -8.28 3.32
CA ARG A 27 3.83 -7.17 2.39
C ARG A 27 2.35 -6.77 2.28
N LYS A 28 1.45 -7.71 1.96
CA LYS A 28 0.01 -7.42 1.81
C LYS A 28 -0.56 -6.78 3.08
N ASN A 29 -0.24 -7.30 4.25
CA ASN A 29 -0.77 -6.80 5.51
C ASN A 29 -0.37 -5.34 5.77
N ILE A 30 0.89 -4.95 5.53
CA ILE A 30 1.33 -3.57 5.79
C ILE A 30 0.71 -2.56 4.82
N PHE A 31 0.43 -2.98 3.58
CA PHE A 31 -0.31 -2.17 2.61
C PHE A 31 -1.78 -2.02 2.96
N ILE A 32 -2.43 -3.10 3.41
CA ILE A 32 -3.82 -3.06 3.90
C ILE A 32 -3.91 -2.14 5.11
N GLU A 33 -3.03 -2.30 6.11
CA GLU A 33 -3.01 -1.46 7.31
C GLU A 33 -2.83 0.04 6.96
N TYR A 34 -1.95 0.34 6.00
CA TYR A 34 -1.78 1.70 5.52
C TYR A 34 -3.05 2.23 4.84
N PHE A 35 -3.62 1.46 3.92
CA PHE A 35 -4.81 1.87 3.18
C PHE A 35 -6.03 2.04 4.07
N GLU A 36 -6.27 1.15 5.04
CA GLU A 36 -7.37 1.29 6.00
C GLU A 36 -7.28 2.57 6.83
N ARG A 37 -6.07 3.09 7.00
CA ARG A 37 -5.82 4.28 7.79
C ARG A 37 -5.86 5.58 6.99
N PHE A 38 -5.33 5.55 5.77
CA PHE A 38 -5.12 6.75 4.95
C PHE A 38 -6.00 6.78 3.70
N GLU A 39 -6.70 5.70 3.39
CA GLU A 39 -7.55 5.50 2.21
C GLU A 39 -6.82 5.73 0.88
N GLU A 40 -5.48 5.63 0.90
CA GLU A 40 -4.62 5.71 -0.26
C GLU A 40 -3.43 4.76 -0.14
N PHE A 41 -2.78 4.46 -1.27
CA PHE A 41 -1.54 3.70 -1.29
C PHE A 41 -0.32 4.62 -1.13
N PRO A 42 0.76 4.15 -0.47
CA PRO A 42 1.97 4.95 -0.25
C PRO A 42 2.77 5.11 -1.55
N SER A 43 2.32 5.98 -2.45
CA SER A 43 2.87 6.15 -3.80
C SER A 43 4.37 6.47 -3.82
N TYR A 44 4.88 7.11 -2.77
CA TYR A 44 6.31 7.40 -2.62
C TYR A 44 7.20 6.15 -2.55
N LEU A 45 6.64 4.97 -2.23
CA LEU A 45 7.37 3.70 -2.29
C LEU A 45 7.53 3.18 -3.73
N PHE A 46 6.66 3.61 -4.64
CA PHE A 46 6.63 3.18 -6.05
C PHE A 46 7.31 4.18 -6.98
N ASP A 47 7.62 5.38 -6.47
CA ASP A 47 8.20 6.46 -7.24
C ASP A 47 9.71 6.29 -7.40
N ASN A 48 10.09 5.30 -8.20
CA ASN A 48 11.46 4.87 -8.35
C ASN A 48 11.98 5.29 -9.74
N SER A 49 13.00 6.14 -9.78
CA SER A 49 13.66 6.57 -11.03
C SER A 49 14.25 5.41 -11.85
N GLN A 50 14.43 4.23 -11.24
CA GLN A 50 15.01 3.03 -11.83
C GLN A 50 13.96 1.93 -12.12
N GLY A 51 12.67 2.23 -11.97
CA GLY A 51 11.59 1.25 -12.09
C GLY A 51 11.08 0.74 -10.74
N ILE A 52 9.84 0.27 -10.74
CA ILE A 52 9.14 -0.21 -9.54
C ILE A 52 9.84 -1.48 -9.03
N ASP A 53 10.08 -1.54 -7.71
CA ASP A 53 10.62 -2.74 -7.08
C ASP A 53 9.69 -3.95 -7.33
N LYS A 54 10.27 -5.10 -7.68
CA LYS A 54 9.50 -6.30 -8.03
C LYS A 54 8.55 -6.72 -6.92
N LEU A 55 8.98 -6.67 -5.65
CA LEU A 55 8.15 -7.09 -4.52
C LEU A 55 6.97 -6.15 -4.30
N LEU A 56 7.17 -4.84 -4.52
CA LEU A 56 6.09 -3.85 -4.48
C LEU A 56 5.08 -4.08 -5.61
N PHE A 57 5.58 -4.32 -6.83
CA PHE A 57 4.73 -4.63 -7.98
C PHE A 57 3.92 -5.92 -7.76
N ASP A 58 4.58 -6.98 -7.31
CA ASP A 58 3.96 -8.26 -6.99
C ASP A 58 2.86 -8.09 -5.94
N THR A 59 3.09 -7.27 -4.90
CA THR A 59 2.06 -7.02 -3.88
C THR A 59 0.84 -6.29 -4.42
N ILE A 60 1.01 -5.34 -5.35
CA ILE A 60 -0.13 -4.70 -6.01
C ILE A 60 -0.89 -5.71 -6.88
N GLN A 61 -0.19 -6.59 -7.60
CA GLN A 61 -0.84 -7.67 -8.35
C GLN A 61 -1.59 -8.64 -7.42
N ASP A 62 -0.98 -9.02 -6.30
CA ASP A 62 -1.59 -9.90 -5.30
C ASP A 62 -2.85 -9.28 -4.67
N LEU A 63 -2.88 -7.97 -4.46
CA LEU A 63 -4.07 -7.27 -3.95
C LEU A 63 -5.12 -7.11 -5.04
N THR A 64 -4.72 -6.85 -6.28
CA THR A 64 -5.65 -6.73 -7.43
C THR A 64 -6.40 -8.03 -7.66
N ASN A 65 -5.71 -9.18 -7.58
CA ASN A 65 -6.26 -10.50 -7.84
C ASN A 65 -6.94 -11.15 -6.61
N ASP A 66 -6.87 -10.53 -5.43
CA ASP A 66 -7.49 -11.06 -4.22
C ASP A 66 -8.98 -10.71 -4.16
N SER A 67 -9.82 -11.74 -4.13
CA SER A 67 -11.28 -11.60 -4.07
C SER A 67 -11.78 -10.98 -2.76
N LYS A 68 -10.92 -10.87 -1.75
CA LYS A 68 -11.23 -10.22 -0.46
C LYS A 68 -10.83 -8.74 -0.44
N THR A 69 -10.12 -8.24 -1.45
CA THR A 69 -9.79 -6.82 -1.56
C THR A 69 -11.07 -6.03 -1.78
N SER A 70 -11.30 -5.01 -0.95
CA SER A 70 -12.52 -4.19 -1.02
C SER A 70 -12.55 -3.32 -2.29
N ASP A 71 -13.76 -2.98 -2.75
CA ASP A 71 -13.95 -2.07 -3.89
C ASP A 71 -13.22 -0.74 -3.73
N ASN A 72 -13.13 -0.22 -2.50
CA ASN A 72 -12.40 1.02 -2.23
C ASN A 72 -10.90 0.85 -2.44
N MET A 73 -10.34 -0.26 -1.98
CA MET A 73 -8.93 -0.58 -2.18
C MET A 73 -8.62 -0.85 -3.65
N GLN A 74 -9.52 -1.52 -4.40
CA GLN A 74 -9.40 -1.68 -5.85
C GLN A 74 -9.36 -0.33 -6.60
N LYS A 75 -10.20 0.64 -6.18
CA LYS A 75 -10.13 2.02 -6.70
C LYS A 75 -8.79 2.68 -6.36
N GLY A 76 -8.31 2.50 -5.13
CA GLY A 76 -7.00 2.97 -4.70
C GLY A 76 -5.84 2.42 -5.55
N ILE A 77 -5.87 1.12 -5.85
CA ILE A 77 -4.90 0.47 -6.74
C ILE A 77 -4.96 1.08 -8.13
N THR A 78 -6.17 1.27 -8.67
CA THR A 78 -6.36 1.89 -9.99
C THR A 78 -5.75 3.29 -10.03
N ILE A 79 -5.99 4.11 -9.00
CA ILE A 79 -5.42 5.46 -8.88
C ILE A 79 -3.89 5.42 -8.80
N LEU A 80 -3.33 4.50 -8.00
CA LEU A 80 -1.88 4.30 -7.91
C LEU A 80 -1.29 3.98 -9.30
N MET A 81 -1.86 3.01 -10.00
CA MET A 81 -1.37 2.58 -11.33
C MET A 81 -1.51 3.69 -12.39
N SER A 82 -2.56 4.50 -12.34
CA SER A 82 -2.69 5.67 -13.21
C SER A 82 -1.61 6.72 -12.93
N ARG A 83 -1.21 6.93 -11.67
CA ARG A 83 -0.12 7.85 -11.31
C ARG A 83 1.23 7.34 -11.81
N LEU A 84 1.47 6.03 -11.74
CA LEU A 84 2.75 5.42 -12.15
C LEU A 84 2.90 5.31 -13.68
N SER A 85 1.78 5.21 -14.41
CA SER A 85 1.78 5.16 -15.88
C SER A 85 1.72 6.54 -16.55
N SER A 86 1.48 7.61 -15.78
CA SER A 86 1.47 8.97 -16.32
C SER A 86 2.92 9.44 -16.58
N PRO A 87 3.28 9.85 -17.81
CA PRO A 87 4.56 10.48 -18.06
C PRO A 87 4.65 11.78 -17.24
N ARG A 88 5.74 11.93 -16.48
CA ARG A 88 6.06 13.17 -15.77
C ARG A 88 6.29 14.33 -16.74
#